data_AF-A0A8S3EWZ2-F1
#
_entry.id   AF-A0A8S3EWZ2-F1
#
_cell.length_a   1.000
_cell.length_b   1.000
_cell.length_c   1.000
_cell.angle_alpha   90.00
_cell.angle_beta   90.00
_cell.angle_gamma   90.00
#
_symmetry.space_group_name_H-M   'P 1'
#
loop_
_entity.id
_entity.type
_entity.pdbx_description
1 polymer ?
#
loop_
_entity_poly.entity_id
_entity_poly.type
_entity_poly.pdbx_seq_one_letter_code
_entity_poly.pdbx_strand_id
1 'polypeptide(L)' 'MTRNGLAKMKESVLMLASFERTIDHLYDAAYHGQKDTICGVSECIIMGIPIRIGTGIFQLLYK' A
#
# COMPACT_ATOMS: atom_id res chain seq x y z
N MET A 1 -7.48 7.62 -17.08
CA MET A 1 -7.53 7.40 -15.62
C MET A 1 -7.54 8.76 -14.94
N THR A 2 -8.55 9.10 -14.15
CA THR A 2 -8.65 10.39 -13.43
C THR A 2 -8.47 10.16 -11.93
N ARG A 3 -7.97 11.16 -11.18
CA ARG A 3 -7.71 11.10 -9.73
C ARG A 3 -8.87 10.48 -8.93
N ASN A 4 -10.10 10.85 -9.28
CA ASN A 4 -11.33 10.35 -8.64
C ASN A 4 -11.59 8.85 -8.85
N GLY A 5 -11.05 8.26 -9.92
CA GLY A 5 -11.18 6.83 -10.21
C GLY A 5 -10.25 5.95 -9.38
N LEU A 6 -9.06 6.46 -9.01
CA LEU A 6 -8.10 5.73 -8.19
C LEU A 6 -8.51 5.69 -6.70
N ALA A 7 -9.11 6.77 -6.19
CA ALA A 7 -9.59 6.85 -4.80
C ALA A 7 -10.66 5.78 -4.45
N LYS A 8 -11.31 5.16 -5.44
CA LYS A 8 -12.29 4.08 -5.18
C LYS A 8 -11.68 2.68 -5.09
N MET A 9 -10.39 2.52 -5.37
CA MET A 9 -9.70 1.22 -5.32
C MET A 9 -9.00 1.09 -3.97
N LYS A 10 -9.53 0.20 -3.11
CA LYS A 10 -8.93 -0.33 -1.86
C LYS A 10 -7.78 0.53 -1.31
N GLU A 11 -8.15 1.60 -0.61
CA GLU A 11 -7.27 2.70 -0.20
C GLU A 11 -6.29 2.29 0.91
N SER A 12 -5.11 1.81 0.50
CA SER A 12 -3.95 1.85 1.38
C SER A 12 -3.48 3.29 1.54
N VAL A 13 -3.28 3.73 2.78
CA VAL A 13 -2.80 5.09 3.11
C VAL A 13 -1.43 5.33 2.48
N LEU A 14 -0.54 4.33 2.55
CA LEU A 14 0.79 4.41 1.96
C LEU A 14 0.72 4.51 0.43
N MET A 15 -0.24 3.82 -0.19
CA MET A 15 -0.45 3.92 -1.63
C MET A 15 -0.93 5.33 -2.01
N LEU A 16 -1.92 5.88 -1.33
CA LEU A 16 -2.42 7.24 -1.58
C LEU A 16 -1.33 8.31 -1.34
N ALA A 17 -0.65 8.20 -0.20
CA ALA A 17 0.41 9.11 0.20
C ALA A 17 1.63 9.08 -0.74
N SER A 18 1.86 7.97 -1.46
CA SER A 18 2.93 7.84 -2.45
C SER A 18 2.66 8.58 -3.76
N PHE A 19 1.41 8.96 -4.04
CA PHE A 19 1.03 9.65 -5.27
C PHE A 19 1.07 11.16 -5.12
N GLU A 20 0.36 11.71 -4.12
CA GLU A 20 0.35 13.14 -3.80
C GLU A 20 -0.15 13.38 -2.37
N ARG A 21 0.02 14.61 -1.83
CA ARG A 21 -0.47 15.02 -0.50
C ARG A 21 -0.09 14.04 0.63
N THR A 22 1.15 13.58 0.63
CA THR A 22 1.68 12.57 1.57
C THR A 22 1.38 12.89 3.03
N ILE A 23 1.61 14.15 3.44
CA ILE A 23 1.45 14.61 4.82
C ILE A 23 -0.03 14.56 5.24
N ASP A 24 -0.93 15.07 4.39
CA ASP A 24 -2.37 15.11 4.68
C ASP A 24 -2.93 13.70 4.88
N HIS A 25 -2.57 12.76 4.00
CA HIS A 25 -3.01 11.37 4.09
C HIS A 25 -2.50 10.68 5.36
N LEU A 26 -1.24 10.91 5.74
CA LEU A 26 -0.67 10.32 6.96
C LEU A 26 -1.29 10.90 8.23
N TYR A 27 -1.54 12.22 8.28
CA TYR A 27 -2.18 12.85 9.44
C TYR A 27 -3.62 12.38 9.62
N ASP A 28 -4.41 12.35 8.56
CA ASP A 28 -5.80 11.92 8.61
C ASP A 28 -5.93 10.45 9.04
N ALA A 29 -5.10 9.57 8.45
CA ALA A 29 -5.01 8.17 8.83
C ALA A 29 -4.59 7.97 10.29
N ALA A 30 -3.60 8.74 10.78
CA ALA A 30 -3.16 8.68 12.16
C ALA A 30 -4.25 9.18 13.11
N TYR A 31 -4.94 10.26 12.76
CA TYR A 31 -6.05 10.82 13.53
C TYR A 31 -7.23 9.85 13.64
N HIS A 32 -7.52 9.09 12.58
CA HIS A 32 -8.56 8.07 12.55
C HIS A 32 -8.10 6.66 13.01
N GLY A 33 -6.81 6.49 13.32
CA GLY A 33 -6.26 5.19 13.75
C GLY A 33 -6.39 4.09 12.69
N GLN A 34 -6.28 4.45 11.41
CA GLN A 34 -6.44 3.54 10.29
C GLN A 34 -5.38 2.43 10.32
N LYS A 35 -5.79 1.20 9.97
CA LYS A 35 -4.91 0.03 9.92
C LYS A 35 -4.90 -0.54 8.50
N ASP A 36 -3.71 -0.62 7.92
CA ASP A 36 -3.50 -1.22 6.61
C ASP A 36 -2.94 -2.64 6.72
N THR A 37 -3.45 -3.52 5.86
CA THR A 37 -3.03 -4.93 5.82
C THR A 37 -1.77 -5.17 4.98
N ILE A 38 -1.17 -4.14 4.39
CA ILE A 38 0.07 -4.18 3.59
C ILE A 38 0.08 -5.34 2.56
N CYS A 39 -0.87 -5.31 1.62
CA CYS A 39 -1.09 -6.34 0.61
C CYS A 39 -0.87 -5.87 -0.84
N GLY A 40 -0.87 -4.56 -1.07
CA GLY A 40 -0.68 -3.91 -2.36
C GLY A 40 0.79 -3.73 -2.71
N VAL A 41 1.05 -3.53 -4.00
CA VAL A 41 2.40 -3.42 -4.56
C VAL A 41 3.16 -2.24 -3.94
N SER A 42 2.59 -1.03 -3.97
CA SER A 42 3.26 0.19 -3.49
C SER A 42 3.60 0.12 -2.00
N GLU A 43 2.65 -0.32 -1.17
CA GLU A 43 2.87 -0.44 0.29
C GLU A 43 3.89 -1.52 0.64
N CYS A 44 3.90 -2.66 -0.06
CA CYS A 44 4.94 -3.68 0.10
C CYS A 44 6.33 -3.13 -0.27
N ILE A 45 6.44 -2.35 -1.35
CA ILE A 45 7.71 -1.72 -1.76
C ILE A 45 8.20 -0.74 -0.68
N ILE A 46 7.33 0.16 -0.21
CA ILE A 46 7.67 1.16 0.81
C ILE A 46 8.13 0.48 2.11
N MET A 47 7.47 -0.62 2.50
CA MET A 47 7.78 -1.37 3.73
C MET A 47 8.95 -2.35 3.57
N GLY A 48 9.50 -2.52 2.36
CA GLY A 48 10.57 -3.51 2.10
C GLY A 48 10.10 -4.97 2.23
N ILE A 49 8.81 -5.23 2.09
CA ILE A 49 8.21 -6.58 2.18
C ILE A 49 8.11 -7.18 0.77
N PRO A 50 8.44 -8.47 0.57
CA PRO A 50 8.26 -9.13 -0.72
C PRO A 50 6.81 -9.05 -1.22
N ILE A 51 6.65 -8.59 -2.46
CA ILE A 51 5.35 -8.44 -3.12
C ILE A 51 4.87 -9.82 -3.57
N ARG A 52 3.60 -10.16 -3.33
CA ARG A 52 3.00 -11.46 -3.74
C ARG A 52 2.64 -11.51 -5.23
N ILE A 53 3.56 -11.10 -6.10
CA ILE A 53 3.43 -11.15 -7.57
C ILE A 53 4.79 -11.59 -8.15
N GLY A 54 4.76 -12.25 -9.30
CA GLY A 54 5.97 -12.73 -9.98
C GLY A 54 6.71 -13.76 -9.13
N THR A 55 8.00 -13.52 -8.87
CA THR A 55 8.84 -14.41 -8.06
C THR A 55 8.42 -14.50 -6.60
N GLY A 56 7.65 -13.53 -6.09
CA GLY A 56 7.14 -13.54 -4.72
C GLY A 56 5.83 -14.31 -4.53
N ILE A 57 5.30 -14.97 -5.57
CA ILE A 57 4.07 -15.79 -5.47
C ILE A 57 4.31 -17.09 -4.67
N PHE A 58 5.54 -17.58 -4.61
CA PHE A 58 5.89 -18.81 -3.91
C PHE A 58 7.03 -18.57 -2.91
N GLN A 59 7.07 -19.42 -1.88
CA GLN A 59 8.18 -19.45 -0.93
C GLN A 59 9.06 -20.66 -1.24
N LEU A 60 10.37 -20.47 -1.18
CA LEU A 60 11.32 -21.57 -1.29
C LEU A 60 11.24 -22.39 0.01
N LEU A 61 10.92 -23.66 -0.15
CA LEU A 61 10.98 -24.64 0.94
C LEU A 61 12.30 -25.39 0.81
N TYR A 62 13.13 -25.29 1.84
CA TYR A 62 14.32 -26.11 1.98
C TYR A 62 14.04 -27.21 3.00
N LYS A 63 14.46 -28.44 2.69
CA LYS A 63 14.23 -29.63 3.51
C LYS A 63 15.50 -30.01 4.27
#